data_AF-A0A9E2U7R2-F1
#
_entry.id   AF-A0A9E2U7R2-F1
#
_cell.length_a   1.000
_cell.length_b   1.000
_cell.length_c   1.000
_cell.angle_alpha   90.00
_cell.angle_beta   90.00
_cell.angle_gamma   90.00
#
_symmetry.space_group_name_H-M   'P 1'
#
loop_
_entity.id
_entity.type
_entity.pdbx_description
1 polymer ?
#
loop_
_entity_poly.entity_id
_entity_poly.type
_entity_poly.pdbx_seq_one_letter_code
_entity_poly.pdbx_strand_id
1 'polypeptide(L)'
;MAVIAREWLELIEREYLGDFITAGGSAVKFVVGDAHQIKIVTRVLELLSGRHGLAHVKVDAASTRLHMIQDVFFAIARALDWTRMAQDFVEALFRSKGYEWPRPGEATLIQDVAECNRLDVTLLRRDFRQWLTA
;
A
#
# COMPACT_ATOMS: atom_id res chain seq x y z
N MET A 1 13.98 2.82 27.06
CA MET A 1 13.16 1.91 27.89
C MET A 1 12.79 0.70 27.07
N ALA A 2 12.87 -0.50 27.64
CA ALA A 2 12.30 -1.68 27.02
C ALA A 2 10.77 -1.65 27.20
N VAL A 3 10.02 -2.00 26.15
CA VAL A 3 8.56 -2.07 26.16
C VAL A 3 8.12 -3.48 25.83
N ILE A 4 6.95 -3.87 26.33
CA ILE A 4 6.36 -5.19 26.01
C ILE A 4 5.94 -5.19 24.55
N ALA A 5 6.42 -6.17 23.78
CA ALA A 5 6.22 -6.21 22.33
C ALA A 5 4.74 -6.17 21.92
N ARG A 6 3.86 -6.84 22.67
CA ARG A 6 2.41 -6.82 22.43
C ARG A 6 1.85 -5.40 22.54
N GLU A 7 2.10 -4.71 23.65
CA GLU A 7 1.58 -3.37 23.89
C GLU A 7 2.09 -2.38 22.83
N TRP A 8 3.37 -2.53 22.44
CA TRP A 8 3.95 -1.74 21.37
C TRP A 8 3.29 -2.01 20.01
N LEU A 9 3.02 -3.28 19.67
CA LEU A 9 2.33 -3.64 18.43
C LEU A 9 0.89 -3.13 18.39
N GLU A 10 0.16 -3.18 19.51
CA GLU A 10 -1.20 -2.62 19.62
C GLU A 10 -1.21 -1.10 19.40
N LEU A 11 -0.19 -0.40 19.93
CA LEU A 11 0.01 1.03 19.68
C LEU A 11 0.33 1.30 18.20
N ILE A 12 1.24 0.52 17.60
CA ILE A 12 1.61 0.66 16.18
C ILE A 12 0.41 0.41 15.27
N GLU A 13 -0.42 -0.60 15.53
CA GLU A 13 -1.64 -0.85 14.76
C GLU A 13 -2.56 0.36 14.80
N ARG A 14 -2.93 0.80 16.01
CA ARG A 14 -3.97 1.82 16.19
C ARG A 14 -3.52 3.20 15.73
N GLU A 15 -2.35 3.65 16.19
CA GLU A 15 -1.94 5.06 16.04
C GLU A 15 -1.05 5.28 14.82
N TYR A 16 -0.20 4.30 14.48
CA TYR A 16 0.75 4.48 13.38
C TYR A 16 0.17 4.00 12.05
N LEU A 17 -0.25 2.74 11.97
CA LEU A 17 -0.77 2.15 10.73
C LEU A 17 -2.18 2.64 10.42
N GLY A 18 -3.03 2.77 11.45
CA GLY A 18 -4.44 3.14 11.31
C GLY A 18 -4.70 4.64 11.09
N ASP A 19 -3.82 5.52 11.55
CA ASP A 19 -4.06 6.97 11.54
C ASP A 19 -2.88 7.72 10.92
N PHE A 20 -1.72 7.73 11.59
CA PHE A 20 -0.59 8.58 11.20
C PHE A 20 -0.13 8.42 9.74
N ILE A 21 0.03 7.18 9.25
CA ILE A 21 0.40 6.94 7.85
C ILE A 21 -0.69 7.43 6.89
N THR A 22 -1.95 7.16 7.21
CA THR A 22 -3.09 7.56 6.36
C THR A 22 -3.27 9.07 6.28
N ALA A 23 -2.84 9.80 7.31
CA ALA A 23 -2.75 11.25 7.35
C ALA A 23 -1.52 11.81 6.61
N GLY A 24 -0.73 10.98 5.92
CA GLY A 24 0.48 11.38 5.18
C GLY A 24 1.76 11.41 6.02
N GLY A 25 1.71 10.91 7.25
CA GLY A 25 2.86 10.84 8.15
C GLY A 25 3.87 9.76 7.76
N SER A 26 5.14 9.99 8.11
CA SER A 26 6.21 8.99 7.98
C SER A 26 7.20 9.10 9.14
N ALA A 27 7.63 7.96 9.66
CA ALA A 27 8.65 7.89 10.71
C ALA A 27 9.46 6.60 10.62
N VAL A 28 10.70 6.65 11.12
CA VAL A 28 11.52 5.45 11.32
C VAL A 28 11.34 4.97 12.77
N LYS A 29 11.05 3.68 12.95
CA LYS A 29 10.95 3.03 14.26
C LYS A 29 12.04 1.97 14.37
N PHE A 30 12.68 1.91 15.53
CA PHE A 30 13.71 0.91 15.81
C PHE A 30 13.12 -0.17 16.74
N VAL A 31 13.34 -1.43 16.38
CA VAL A 31 13.01 -2.58 17.21
C VAL A 31 14.30 -3.34 17.48
N VAL A 32 14.62 -3.53 18.76
CA VAL A 32 15.79 -4.28 19.21
C VAL A 32 15.31 -5.38 20.13
N GLY A 33 15.74 -6.61 19.86
CA GLY A 33 15.35 -7.80 20.59
C GLY A 33 16.13 -9.00 20.09
N ASP A 34 15.88 -10.17 20.69
CA ASP A 34 16.46 -11.41 20.20
C ASP A 34 15.84 -11.85 18.86
N ALA A 35 16.45 -12.85 18.20
CA ALA A 35 16.01 -13.32 16.90
C ALA A 35 14.55 -13.85 16.89
N HIS A 36 14.07 -14.41 18.00
CA HIS A 36 12.71 -14.91 18.11
C HIS A 36 11.71 -13.75 18.20
N GLN A 37 12.00 -12.76 19.04
CA GLN A 37 11.20 -11.55 19.18
C GLN A 37 11.12 -10.78 17.86
N ILE A 38 12.25 -10.56 17.18
CA ILE A 38 12.28 -9.86 15.89
C ILE A 38 11.44 -10.60 14.85
N LYS A 39 11.53 -11.94 14.78
CA LYS A 39 10.74 -12.75 13.86
C LYS A 39 9.23 -12.61 14.11
N ILE A 40 8.81 -12.58 15.37
CA ILE A 40 7.40 -12.37 15.74
C ILE A 40 6.96 -10.96 15.33
N VAL A 41 7.71 -9.93 15.70
CA VAL A 41 7.37 -8.54 15.39
C VAL A 41 7.26 -8.33 13.87
N THR A 42 8.22 -8.81 13.09
CA THR A 42 8.17 -8.71 11.62
C THR A 42 6.91 -9.39 11.06
N ARG A 43 6.56 -10.59 11.54
CA ARG A 43 5.38 -11.31 11.04
C ARG A 43 4.08 -10.60 11.41
N VAL A 44 3.99 -10.04 12.62
CA VAL A 44 2.79 -9.30 13.04
C VAL A 44 2.65 -8.01 12.23
N LEU A 45 3.74 -7.27 12.02
CA LEU A 45 3.71 -6.05 11.20
C LEU A 45 3.26 -6.34 9.77
N GLU A 46 3.73 -7.43 9.16
CA GLU A 46 3.28 -7.86 7.83
C GLU A 46 1.75 -8.08 7.78
N LEU A 47 1.20 -8.79 8.77
CA LEU A 47 -0.23 -9.06 8.87
C LEU A 47 -1.05 -7.77 9.10
N LEU A 48 -0.56 -6.89 9.98
CA LEU A 48 -1.22 -5.63 10.29
C LEU A 48 -1.20 -4.68 9.10
N SER A 49 -0.07 -4.53 8.41
CA SER A 49 0.01 -3.74 7.18
C SER A 49 -1.04 -4.19 6.16
N GLY A 50 -1.17 -5.50 5.93
CA GLY A 50 -2.19 -6.04 5.03
C GLY A 50 -3.63 -5.72 5.45
N ARG A 51 -3.93 -5.79 6.76
CA ARG A 51 -5.27 -5.42 7.30
C ARG A 51 -5.62 -3.95 7.08
N HIS A 52 -4.62 -3.07 7.07
CA HIS A 52 -4.79 -1.63 6.83
C HIS A 52 -4.64 -1.24 5.36
N GLY A 53 -4.53 -2.21 4.43
CA GLY A 53 -4.35 -1.92 3.01
C GLY A 53 -3.00 -1.28 2.68
N LEU A 54 -2.01 -1.42 3.57
CA LEU A 54 -0.67 -0.87 3.41
C LEU A 54 0.25 -1.91 2.77
N ALA A 55 1.07 -1.46 1.82
CA ALA A 55 2.15 -2.28 1.30
C ALA A 55 3.22 -2.52 2.37
N HIS A 56 3.67 -3.76 2.49
CA HIS A 56 4.77 -4.15 3.38
C HIS A 56 5.94 -4.69 2.56
N VAL A 57 7.13 -4.15 2.80
CA VAL A 57 8.37 -4.61 2.16
C VAL A 57 9.41 -4.95 3.22
N LYS A 58 9.99 -6.15 3.11
CA LYS A 58 11.13 -6.57 3.91
C LYS A 58 12.42 -6.39 3.10
N VAL A 59 13.39 -5.68 3.66
CA VAL A 59 14.75 -5.55 3.13
C VAL A 59 15.73 -6.11 4.16
N ASP A 60 16.71 -6.89 3.70
CA ASP A 60 17.69 -7.56 4.55
C ASP A 60 19.11 -7.06 4.23
N ALA A 61 19.90 -6.81 5.27
CA ALA A 61 21.30 -6.38 5.14
C ALA A 61 22.20 -7.48 4.52
N ALA A 62 21.80 -8.75 4.59
CA ALA A 62 22.51 -9.85 3.97
C ALA A 62 22.50 -9.79 2.44
N SER A 63 21.47 -9.20 1.85
CA SER A 63 21.30 -9.10 0.38
C SER A 63 21.33 -7.66 -0.15
N THR A 64 21.20 -6.66 0.72
CA THR A 64 21.12 -5.25 0.34
C THR A 64 22.09 -4.42 1.16
N ARG A 65 22.90 -3.57 0.49
CA ARG A 65 23.79 -2.63 1.17
C ARG A 65 22.97 -1.49 1.77
N LEU A 66 22.48 -1.66 3.00
CA LEU A 66 21.57 -0.70 3.64
C LEU A 66 22.15 0.71 3.81
N HIS A 67 23.48 0.85 3.83
CA HIS A 67 24.15 2.16 3.88
C HIS A 67 24.09 2.92 2.55
N MET A 68 23.77 2.24 1.44
CA MET A 68 23.55 2.84 0.12
C MET A 68 22.05 3.07 -0.06
N ILE A 69 21.59 4.29 0.14
CA ILE A 69 20.16 4.63 0.06
C ILE A 69 19.52 4.23 -1.29
N GLN A 70 20.30 4.27 -2.37
CA GLN A 70 19.83 3.86 -3.70
C GLN A 70 19.53 2.36 -3.77
N ASP A 71 20.36 1.52 -3.15
CA ASP A 71 20.14 0.08 -3.10
C ASP A 71 18.87 -0.25 -2.32
N VAL A 72 18.63 0.46 -1.21
CA VAL A 72 17.39 0.34 -0.42
C VAL A 72 16.19 0.75 -1.26
N PHE A 73 16.26 1.90 -1.93
CA PHE A 73 15.20 2.39 -2.82
C PHE A 73 14.85 1.36 -3.90
N PHE A 74 15.86 0.84 -4.61
CA PHE A 74 15.60 -0.14 -5.67
C PHE A 74 15.15 -1.49 -5.14
N ALA A 75 15.61 -1.92 -3.97
CA ALA A 75 15.11 -3.12 -3.32
C ALA A 75 13.61 -2.98 -2.99
N ILE A 76 13.20 -1.83 -2.46
CA ILE A 76 11.80 -1.54 -2.17
C ILE A 76 10.99 -1.48 -3.47
N ALA A 77 11.45 -0.71 -4.45
CA ALA A 77 10.73 -0.54 -5.72
C ALA A 77 10.53 -1.86 -6.46
N ARG A 78 11.48 -2.80 -6.39
CA ARG A 78 11.33 -4.13 -7.02
C ARG A 78 10.39 -5.07 -6.26
N ALA A 79 10.22 -4.87 -4.96
CA ALA A 79 9.36 -5.72 -4.13
C ALA A 79 7.87 -5.40 -4.30
N LEU A 80 7.54 -4.24 -4.85
CA LEU A 80 6.17 -3.76 -5.02
C LEU A 80 5.61 -4.21 -6.39
N ASP A 81 4.42 -4.81 -6.37
CA ASP A 81 3.61 -5.05 -7.57
C ASP A 81 2.90 -3.75 -8.00
N TRP A 82 3.63 -2.89 -8.71
CA TRP A 82 3.14 -1.60 -9.17
C TRP A 82 1.90 -1.71 -10.04
N THR A 83 1.84 -2.73 -10.91
CA THR A 83 0.71 -2.94 -11.82
C THR A 83 -0.56 -3.23 -11.03
N ARG A 84 -0.48 -4.16 -10.07
CA ARG A 84 -1.62 -4.47 -9.21
C ARG A 84 -2.03 -3.29 -8.35
N MET A 85 -1.08 -2.56 -7.74
CA MET A 85 -1.40 -1.39 -6.91
C MET A 85 -2.07 -0.28 -7.72
N ALA A 86 -1.60 -0.02 -8.94
CA ALA A 86 -2.23 0.93 -9.83
C ALA A 86 -3.66 0.48 -10.22
N GLN A 87 -3.85 -0.81 -10.47
CA GLN A 87 -5.16 -1.39 -10.77
C GLN A 87 -6.13 -1.23 -9.59
N ASP A 88 -5.72 -1.64 -8.39
CA ASP A 88 -6.52 -1.53 -7.17
C ASP A 88 -6.90 -0.06 -6.89
N PHE A 89 -5.96 0.88 -7.10
CA PHE A 89 -6.20 2.31 -6.97
C PHE A 89 -7.25 2.83 -7.97
N VAL A 90 -7.10 2.49 -9.25
CA VAL A 90 -8.03 2.92 -10.29
C VAL A 90 -9.42 2.33 -10.04
N GLU A 91 -9.53 1.05 -9.72
CA GLU A 91 -10.82 0.42 -9.39
C GLU A 91 -11.49 1.08 -8.18
N ALA A 92 -10.72 1.35 -7.12
CA ALA A 92 -11.23 2.04 -5.94
C ALA A 92 -11.71 3.45 -6.30
N LEU A 93 -10.99 4.16 -7.17
CA LEU A 93 -11.37 5.49 -7.64
C LEU A 93 -12.71 5.44 -8.40
N PHE A 94 -12.87 4.54 -9.37
CA PHE A 94 -14.13 4.38 -10.10
C PHE A 94 -15.29 4.00 -9.18
N ARG A 95 -15.05 3.05 -8.25
CA ARG A 95 -16.04 2.63 -7.26
C ARG A 95 -16.48 3.78 -6.36
N SER A 96 -15.54 4.63 -5.92
CA SER A 96 -15.84 5.81 -5.10
C SER A 96 -16.73 6.84 -5.81
N LYS A 97 -16.74 6.84 -7.15
CA LYS A 97 -17.60 7.68 -7.98
C LYS A 97 -18.91 7.00 -8.40
N GLY A 98 -19.14 5.76 -7.95
CA GLY A 98 -20.36 5.00 -8.21
C GLY A 98 -20.36 4.22 -9.52
N TYR A 99 -19.20 4.02 -10.16
CA TYR A 99 -19.09 3.21 -11.37
C TYR A 99 -18.79 1.74 -11.07
N GLU A 100 -19.35 0.86 -11.89
CA GLU A 100 -19.04 -0.56 -11.90
C GLU A 100 -17.77 -0.82 -12.70
N TRP A 101 -16.93 -1.73 -12.20
CA TRP A 101 -15.75 -2.19 -12.91
C TRP A 101 -16.04 -3.55 -13.56
N PRO A 102 -15.87 -3.69 -14.89
CA PRO A 102 -16.36 -4.85 -15.64
C PRO A 102 -15.60 -6.15 -15.31
N ARG A 103 -14.31 -6.08 -14.96
CA ARG A 103 -13.47 -7.24 -14.62
C ARG A 103 -12.58 -6.93 -13.41
N PRO A 104 -13.07 -7.17 -12.18
CA PRO A 104 -12.33 -6.87 -10.96
C PRO A 104 -10.96 -7.55 -10.91
N GLY A 105 -9.91 -6.79 -10.60
CA GLY A 105 -8.52 -7.22 -10.57
C GLY A 105 -7.81 -7.21 -11.93
N GLU A 106 -8.50 -6.86 -13.02
CA GLU A 106 -7.93 -6.86 -14.37
C GLU A 106 -7.91 -5.46 -15.00
N ALA A 107 -6.77 -5.13 -15.57
CA ALA A 107 -6.61 -3.94 -16.40
C ALA A 107 -7.61 -3.98 -17.56
N THR A 108 -8.45 -2.94 -17.63
CA THR A 108 -9.55 -2.86 -18.59
C THR A 108 -9.46 -1.56 -19.39
N LEU A 109 -9.89 -1.61 -20.65
CA LEU A 109 -9.95 -0.42 -21.48
C LEU A 109 -11.06 0.50 -20.97
N ILE A 110 -10.81 1.81 -21.00
CA ILE A 110 -11.80 2.81 -20.59
C ILE A 110 -13.12 2.72 -21.38
N GLN A 111 -13.06 2.17 -22.60
CA GLN A 111 -14.24 1.92 -23.42
C GLN A 111 -15.14 0.87 -22.79
N ASP A 112 -14.59 -0.25 -22.32
CA ASP A 112 -15.38 -1.32 -21.71
C ASP A 112 -16.03 -0.85 -20.40
N VAL A 113 -15.33 0.02 -19.65
CA VAL A 113 -15.90 0.67 -18.45
C VAL A 113 -17.08 1.58 -18.84
N ALA A 114 -16.93 2.37 -19.90
CA ALA A 114 -18.00 3.24 -20.39
C ALA A 114 -19.22 2.44 -20.86
N GLU A 115 -19.00 1.35 -21.62
CA GLU A 115 -20.06 0.47 -22.10
C GLU A 115 -20.80 -0.22 -20.95
N CYS A 116 -20.06 -0.76 -19.98
CA CYS A 116 -20.63 -1.40 -18.79
C CYS A 116 -21.52 -0.44 -17.98
N ASN A 117 -21.14 0.84 -17.91
CA ASN A 117 -21.87 1.87 -17.17
C ASN A 117 -22.84 2.70 -18.04
N ARG A 118 -22.96 2.39 -19.33
CA ARG A 118 -23.80 3.10 -20.32
C ARG A 118 -23.49 4.60 -20.42
N LEU A 119 -22.22 4.95 -20.46
CA LEU A 119 -21.73 6.33 -20.53
C LEU A 119 -21.06 6.62 -21.87
N ASP A 120 -20.96 7.91 -22.19
CA ASP A 120 -20.08 8.37 -23.27
C ASP A 120 -18.60 8.25 -22.83
N VAL A 121 -17.80 7.57 -23.65
CA VAL A 121 -16.38 7.31 -23.36
C VAL A 121 -15.53 8.57 -23.32
N THR A 122 -15.90 9.62 -24.05
CA THR A 122 -15.16 10.89 -24.10
C THR A 122 -15.37 11.66 -22.79
N LEU A 123 -16.61 11.71 -22.30
CA LEU A 123 -16.94 12.29 -21.01
C LEU A 123 -16.26 11.53 -19.87
N LEU A 124 -16.37 10.21 -19.85
CA LEU A 124 -15.74 9.38 -18.81
C LEU A 124 -14.21 9.56 -18.79
N ARG A 125 -13.56 9.63 -19.96
CA ARG A 125 -12.11 9.85 -20.06
C ARG A 125 -11.70 11.23 -19.52
N ARG A 126 -12.50 12.26 -19.79
CA ARG A 126 -12.25 13.61 -19.26
C ARG A 126 -12.36 13.63 -17.74
N ASP A 127 -13.43 13.06 -17.21
CA ASP A 127 -13.70 13.05 -15.78
C ASP A 127 -12.66 12.21 -15.03
N PHE A 128 -12.26 11.06 -15.59
CA PHE A 128 -11.16 10.25 -15.05
C PHE A 128 -9.84 11.02 -14.95
N ARG A 129 -9.46 11.76 -15.99
CA ARG A 129 -8.25 12.61 -15.95
C ARG A 129 -8.34 13.67 -14.85
N GLN A 130 -9.52 14.26 -14.67
CA GLN A 130 -9.73 15.25 -13.61
C GLN A 130 -9.58 14.64 -12.22
N TRP A 131 -10.09 13.43 -12.00
CA TRP A 131 -9.97 12.75 -10.71
C TRP A 131 -8.55 12.34 -10.34
N LEU A 132 -7.68 12.05 -11.33
CA LEU A 132 -6.28 11.72 -11.07
C LEU A 132 -5.43 12.91 -10.61
N THR A 133 -5.88 14.12 -10.90
CA THR A 133 -5.14 15.37 -10.63
C THR A 133 -5.69 16.19 -9.47
N ALA A 134 -6.83 15.78 -8.91
CA ALA A 134 -7.53 16.45 -7.82
C ALA A 134 -7.14 15.85 -6.47
#